data_AF-A0A7I7QY01-F1
#
_entry.id   AF-A0A7I7QY01-F1
#
_cell.length_a   1.000
_cell.length_b   1.000
_cell.length_c   1.000
_cell.angle_alpha   90.00
_cell.angle_beta   90.00
_cell.angle_gamma   90.00
#
_symmetry.space_group_name_H-M   'P 1'
#
loop_
_entity.id
_entity.type
_entity.pdbx_description
1 polymer ?
#
loop_
_entity_poly.entity_id
_entity_poly.type
_entity_poly.pdbx_seq_one_letter_code
_entity_poly.pdbx_strand_id
1 'polypeptide(L)'
;MSDLTPELRVEIEEILQKSQKRHGYVYRELAEGLGPDEMAKRHDKTAAHMKRFVTSLKHILDGTMPTTSTVLTNSYGYRELLNYDTTRDLHEYIASWLTRLKEKKSEVSFEPLDGDALVSPVASRKRADVVEVVCPQCFMVHPGECY
;
A
#
# COMPACT_ATOMS: atom_id res chain seq x y z
N MET A 1 -5.16 25.08 -11.22
CA MET A 1 -4.26 24.02 -10.72
C MET A 1 -4.40 24.04 -9.21
N SER A 2 -4.72 22.92 -8.58
CA SER A 2 -4.97 22.89 -7.14
C SER A 2 -3.66 22.59 -6.43
N ASP A 3 -3.07 23.61 -5.82
CA ASP A 3 -1.91 23.46 -4.94
C ASP A 3 -2.34 22.83 -3.61
N LEU A 4 -1.39 22.24 -2.88
CA LEU A 4 -1.69 21.68 -1.56
C LEU A 4 -1.94 22.84 -0.58
N THR A 5 -3.20 23.09 -0.27
CA THR A 5 -3.57 24.06 0.76
C THR A 5 -3.42 23.44 2.16
N PRO A 6 -3.32 24.26 3.22
CA PRO A 6 -3.34 23.76 4.60
C PRO A 6 -4.58 22.93 4.92
N GLU A 7 -5.75 23.31 4.40
CA GLU A 7 -7.02 22.61 4.63
C GLU A 7 -7.01 21.23 3.98
N LEU A 8 -6.55 21.15 2.73
CA LEU A 8 -6.38 19.87 2.03
C LEU A 8 -5.38 18.97 2.77
N ARG A 9 -4.29 19.56 3.28
CA ARG A 9 -3.29 18.81 4.05
C ARG A 9 -3.90 18.23 5.34
N VAL A 10 -4.67 19.02 6.08
CA VAL A 10 -5.34 18.56 7.30
C VAL A 10 -6.28 17.40 6.98
N GLU A 11 -7.10 17.53 5.94
CA GLU A 11 -8.02 16.45 5.54
C GLU A 11 -7.27 15.16 5.14
N ILE A 12 -6.15 15.28 4.41
CA ILE A 12 -5.28 14.15 4.08
C ILE A 12 -4.74 13.48 5.35
N GLU A 13 -4.23 14.26 6.30
CA GLU A 13 -3.69 13.76 7.57
C GLU A 13 -4.77 13.05 8.40
N GLU A 14 -5.99 13.60 8.46
CA GLU A 14 -7.15 12.96 9.11
C GLU A 14 -7.51 11.61 8.48
N ILE A 15 -7.49 11.54 7.13
CA ILE A 15 -7.73 10.29 6.41
C ILE A 15 -6.62 9.27 6.68
N LEU A 16 -5.36 9.68 6.62
CA LEU A 16 -4.22 8.80 6.90
C LEU A 16 -4.26 8.28 8.34
N GLN A 17 -4.67 9.11 9.30
CA GLN A 17 -4.81 8.71 10.69
C GLN A 17 -5.81 7.56 10.87
N LYS A 18 -6.94 7.56 10.14
CA LYS A 18 -7.96 6.49 10.20
C LYS A 18 -7.73 5.34 9.21
N SER A 19 -6.84 5.53 8.23
CA SER A 19 -6.71 4.60 7.11
C SER A 19 -6.17 3.22 7.52
N GLN A 20 -6.83 2.16 7.05
CA GLN A 20 -6.41 0.76 7.24
C GLN A 20 -5.58 0.24 6.06
N LYS A 21 -5.18 1.14 5.18
CA LYS A 21 -4.30 0.86 4.04
C LYS A 21 -2.85 1.27 4.40
N ARG A 22 -1.91 1.06 3.47
CA ARG A 22 -0.48 1.02 3.81
C ARG A 22 0.05 2.40 4.19
N HIS A 23 -0.37 3.46 3.49
CA HIS A 23 0.08 4.81 3.80
C HIS A 23 -0.45 5.25 5.17
N GLY A 24 -1.68 4.90 5.52
CA GLY A 24 -2.24 5.14 6.86
C GLY A 24 -1.44 4.45 7.97
N TYR A 25 -1.08 3.17 7.81
CA TYR A 25 -0.22 2.47 8.77
C TYR A 25 1.14 3.16 8.92
N VAL A 26 1.81 3.45 7.81
CA VAL A 26 3.14 4.09 7.85
C VAL A 26 3.06 5.49 8.46
N TYR A 27 1.99 6.24 8.19
CA TYR A 27 1.76 7.56 8.79
C TYR A 27 1.67 7.47 10.32
N ARG A 28 0.84 6.56 10.85
CA ARG A 28 0.71 6.35 12.30
C ARG A 28 2.01 5.87 12.95
N GLU A 29 2.72 4.95 12.30
CA GLU A 29 3.99 4.43 12.84
C GLU A 29 5.09 5.50 12.85
N LEU A 30 5.13 6.39 11.85
CA LEU A 30 6.01 7.56 11.88
C LEU A 30 5.67 8.50 13.05
N ALA A 31 4.38 8.71 13.34
CA ALA A 31 3.93 9.50 14.47
C ALA A 31 4.30 8.87 15.84
N GLU A 32 4.37 7.54 15.89
CA GLU A 32 4.92 6.78 17.04
C GLU A 32 6.46 6.82 17.13
N GLY A 33 7.13 7.47 16.17
CA GLY A 33 8.59 7.60 16.13
C GLY A 33 9.30 6.40 15.50
N LEU A 34 8.59 5.49 14.83
CA LEU A 34 9.22 4.32 14.22
C LEU A 34 9.97 4.67 12.94
N GLY A 35 11.19 4.12 12.83
CA GLY A 35 11.98 4.16 11.60
C GLY A 35 11.62 3.06 10.60
N PRO A 36 12.04 3.18 9.33
CA PRO A 36 11.80 2.16 8.31
C PRO A 36 12.28 0.75 8.67
N ASP A 37 13.38 0.62 9.43
CA ASP A 37 13.92 -0.66 9.87
C ASP A 37 13.04 -1.35 10.92
N GLU A 38 12.40 -0.57 11.81
CA GLU A 38 11.51 -1.08 12.85
C GLU A 38 10.17 -1.51 12.25
N MET A 39 9.62 -0.68 11.36
CA MET A 39 8.42 -1.03 10.60
C MET A 39 8.67 -2.29 9.75
N ALA A 40 9.84 -2.41 9.13
CA ALA A 40 10.20 -3.57 8.33
C ALA A 40 10.16 -4.87 9.14
N LYS A 41 10.72 -4.86 10.37
CA LYS A 41 10.63 -6.00 11.29
C LYS A 41 9.18 -6.31 11.68
N ARG A 42 8.39 -5.28 12.01
CA ARG A 42 7.00 -5.42 12.45
C ARG A 42 6.08 -6.02 11.38
N HIS A 43 6.32 -5.69 10.10
CA HIS A 43 5.46 -6.07 8.98
C HIS A 43 6.01 -7.21 8.11
N ASP A 44 7.12 -7.85 8.51
CA ASP A 44 7.85 -8.84 7.71
C ASP A 44 8.13 -8.32 6.28
N LYS A 45 8.79 -7.15 6.23
CA LYS A 45 9.20 -6.44 5.01
C LYS A 45 10.66 -6.06 5.07
N THR A 46 11.18 -5.51 3.97
CA THR A 46 12.52 -4.92 3.94
C THR A 46 12.46 -3.44 4.32
N ALA A 47 13.53 -2.92 4.92
CA ALA A 47 13.65 -1.49 5.22
C ALA A 47 13.52 -0.63 3.95
N ALA A 48 14.06 -1.10 2.82
CA ALA A 48 13.90 -0.44 1.52
C ALA A 48 12.44 -0.37 1.06
N HIS A 49 11.65 -1.42 1.32
CA HIS A 49 10.21 -1.42 1.04
C HIS A 49 9.51 -0.34 1.88
N MET A 50 9.73 -0.31 3.19
CA MET A 50 9.11 0.68 4.07
C MET A 50 9.55 2.11 3.75
N LYS A 51 10.83 2.31 3.45
CA LYS A 51 11.38 3.61 3.04
C LYS A 51 10.66 4.19 1.83
N ARG A 52 10.23 3.37 0.86
CA ARG A 52 9.44 3.85 -0.30
C ARG A 52 8.11 4.46 0.13
N PHE A 53 7.43 3.86 1.11
CA PHE A 53 6.17 4.41 1.64
C PHE A 53 6.40 5.68 2.44
N VAL A 54 7.44 5.73 3.27
CA VAL A 54 7.83 6.95 4.00
C VAL A 54 8.14 8.09 3.03
N THR A 55 8.96 7.85 2.01
CA THR A 55 9.27 8.85 0.96
C THR A 55 8.01 9.26 0.19
N SER A 56 7.14 8.31 -0.13
CA SER A 56 5.86 8.61 -0.78
C SER A 56 4.96 9.51 0.09
N LEU A 57 4.84 9.23 1.39
CA LEU A 57 4.04 10.03 2.32
C LEU A 57 4.58 11.47 2.39
N LYS A 58 5.90 11.63 2.46
CA LYS A 58 6.52 12.96 2.42
C LYS A 58 6.10 13.73 1.16
N HIS A 59 6.12 13.09 -0.01
CA HIS A 59 5.68 13.74 -1.25
C HIS A 59 4.20 14.15 -1.22
N ILE A 60 3.32 13.33 -0.64
CA ILE A 60 1.90 13.66 -0.49
C ILE A 60 1.73 14.87 0.45
N LEU A 61 2.34 14.82 1.64
CA LEU A 61 2.18 15.86 2.66
C LEU A 61 2.88 17.17 2.31
N ASP A 62 3.94 17.12 1.50
CA ASP A 62 4.64 18.29 0.99
C ASP A 62 4.06 18.80 -0.34
N GLY A 63 3.13 18.07 -0.97
CA GLY A 63 2.58 18.41 -2.28
C GLY A 63 3.63 18.41 -3.41
N THR A 64 4.65 17.55 -3.31
CA THR A 64 5.79 17.52 -4.25
C THR A 64 5.76 16.31 -5.18
N MET A 65 6.27 16.48 -6.40
CA MET A 65 6.29 15.40 -7.40
C MET A 65 7.32 14.32 -7.01
N PRO A 66 6.95 13.04 -6.93
CA PRO A 66 7.89 11.96 -6.64
C PRO A 66 8.86 11.72 -7.80
N THR A 67 9.99 11.09 -7.49
CA THR A 67 10.88 10.52 -8.50
C THR A 67 10.24 9.32 -9.20
N THR A 68 10.69 8.99 -10.42
CA THR A 68 10.14 7.91 -11.26
C THR A 68 10.02 6.56 -10.53
N SER A 69 10.94 6.24 -9.62
CA SER A 69 10.94 5.00 -8.83
C SER A 69 9.85 4.95 -7.75
N THR A 70 9.28 6.10 -7.37
CA THR A 70 8.28 6.24 -6.30
C THR A 70 6.89 6.62 -6.84
N VAL A 71 6.75 6.97 -8.12
CA VAL A 71 5.48 7.36 -8.76
C VAL A 71 4.34 6.37 -8.49
N LEU A 72 4.57 5.05 -8.63
CA LEU A 72 3.51 4.05 -8.37
C LEU A 72 3.13 3.98 -6.90
N THR A 73 4.11 3.98 -6.00
CA THR A 73 3.84 4.01 -4.56
C THR A 73 3.06 5.26 -4.16
N ASN A 74 3.37 6.40 -4.81
CA ASN A 74 2.70 7.66 -4.58
C ASN A 74 1.26 7.66 -5.10
N SER A 75 1.01 7.05 -6.26
CA SER A 75 -0.36 6.89 -6.76
C SER A 75 -1.20 6.00 -5.84
N TYR A 76 -0.61 4.97 -5.21
CA TYR A 76 -1.33 4.17 -4.21
C TYR A 76 -1.81 5.01 -3.02
N GLY A 77 -1.00 5.98 -2.57
CA GLY A 77 -1.41 6.87 -1.47
C GLY A 77 -2.61 7.74 -1.86
N TYR A 78 -2.60 8.34 -3.05
CA TYR A 78 -3.75 9.11 -3.54
C TYR A 78 -5.01 8.26 -3.78
N ARG A 79 -4.85 7.05 -4.33
CA ARG A 79 -5.95 6.09 -4.50
C ARG A 79 -6.48 5.56 -3.17
N GLU A 80 -5.62 5.48 -2.15
CA GLU A 80 -6.00 5.13 -0.78
C GLU A 80 -6.95 6.20 -0.21
N LEU A 81 -6.68 7.50 -0.45
CA LEU A 81 -7.57 8.58 -0.01
C LEU A 81 -8.98 8.48 -0.61
N LEU A 82 -9.10 8.02 -1.86
CA LEU A 82 -10.39 7.81 -2.54
C LEU A 82 -11.28 6.73 -1.90
N ASN A 83 -10.78 5.97 -0.92
CA ASN A 83 -11.60 5.02 -0.16
C ASN A 83 -12.40 5.68 0.98
N TYR A 84 -12.24 6.99 1.19
CA TYR A 84 -12.88 7.73 2.28
C TYR A 84 -13.81 8.80 1.73
N ASP A 85 -14.72 9.28 2.59
CA ASP A 85 -15.51 10.46 2.28
C ASP A 85 -14.57 11.67 2.27
N THR A 86 -14.43 12.29 1.10
CA THR A 86 -13.54 13.44 0.84
C THR A 86 -14.37 14.64 0.45
N THR A 87 -13.93 15.83 0.85
CA THR A 87 -14.47 17.08 0.30
C THR A 87 -14.30 17.11 -1.22
N ARG A 88 -15.15 17.89 -1.89
CA ARG A 88 -15.05 18.08 -3.35
C ARG A 88 -13.65 18.59 -3.74
N ASP A 89 -13.10 19.50 -2.95
CA ASP A 89 -11.81 20.13 -3.24
C ASP A 89 -10.67 19.10 -3.11
N LEU A 90 -10.72 18.21 -2.09
CA LEU A 90 -9.76 17.12 -1.98
C LEU A 90 -9.93 16.10 -3.13
N HIS A 91 -11.15 15.78 -3.52
CA HIS A 91 -11.40 14.88 -4.64
C HIS A 91 -10.81 15.44 -5.96
N GLU A 92 -11.03 16.73 -6.25
CA GLU A 92 -10.44 17.40 -7.42
C GLU A 92 -8.90 17.44 -7.35
N TYR A 93 -8.35 17.70 -6.16
CA TYR A 93 -6.91 17.66 -5.93
C TYR A 93 -6.32 16.27 -6.20
N ILE A 94 -6.95 15.21 -5.68
CA ILE A 94 -6.53 13.82 -5.91
C ILE A 94 -6.58 13.48 -7.40
N ALA A 95 -7.67 13.82 -8.10
CA ALA A 95 -7.82 13.54 -9.53
C ALA A 95 -6.74 14.25 -10.38
N SER A 96 -6.41 15.50 -10.02
CA SER A 96 -5.32 16.25 -10.66
C SER A 96 -3.98 15.55 -10.45
N TRP A 97 -3.68 15.09 -9.23
CA TRP A 97 -2.44 14.38 -8.94
C TRP A 97 -2.32 13.05 -9.65
N LEU A 98 -3.37 12.24 -9.66
CA LEU A 98 -3.39 10.97 -10.37
C LEU A 98 -3.17 11.15 -11.87
N THR A 99 -3.70 12.22 -12.47
CA THR A 99 -3.45 12.58 -13.87
C THR A 99 -1.96 12.84 -14.11
N ARG A 100 -1.32 13.66 -13.28
CA ARG A 100 0.12 13.98 -13.39
C ARG A 100 1.02 12.76 -13.17
N LEU A 101 0.65 11.89 -12.23
CA LEU A 101 1.38 10.65 -12.00
C LEU A 101 1.23 9.70 -13.18
N LYS A 102 0.06 9.66 -13.83
CA LYS A 102 -0.20 8.85 -15.02
C LYS A 102 0.60 9.31 -16.24
N GLU A 103 0.83 10.62 -16.39
CA GLU A 103 1.75 11.15 -17.40
C GLU A 103 3.19 10.65 -17.21
N LYS A 104 3.61 10.39 -15.96
CA LYS A 104 4.93 9.82 -15.67
C LYS A 104 4.97 8.30 -15.81
N LYS A 105 3.87 7.62 -15.48
CA LYS A 105 3.70 6.17 -15.59
C LYS A 105 2.28 5.82 -15.98
N SER A 106 2.08 5.33 -17.20
CA SER A 106 0.76 5.03 -17.74
C SER A 106 -0.01 3.97 -16.92
N GLU A 107 0.70 3.12 -16.17
CA GLU A 107 0.13 2.11 -15.26
C GLU A 107 -0.68 2.70 -14.08
N VAL A 108 -0.61 4.01 -13.82
CA VAL A 108 -1.38 4.62 -12.73
C VAL A 108 -2.89 4.52 -13.01
N SER A 109 -3.63 3.93 -12.05
CA SER A 109 -5.10 3.87 -12.05
C SER A 109 -5.71 5.06 -11.32
N PHE A 110 -6.95 5.39 -11.68
CA PHE A 110 -7.79 6.38 -11.00
C PHE A 110 -8.75 5.75 -9.99
N GLU A 111 -8.90 4.42 -10.01
CA GLU A 111 -9.83 3.73 -9.14
C GLU A 111 -9.34 3.77 -7.69
N PRO A 112 -10.23 3.76 -6.69
CA PRO A 112 -9.86 3.56 -5.30
C PRO A 112 -8.93 2.36 -5.11
N LEU A 113 -8.11 2.39 -4.08
CA LEU A 113 -7.18 1.30 -3.80
C LEU A 113 -7.92 0.13 -3.12
N ASP A 114 -8.16 -0.94 -3.88
CA ASP A 114 -8.79 -2.17 -3.38
C ASP A 114 -7.92 -2.92 -2.35
N GLY A 115 -8.60 -3.59 -1.41
CA GLY A 115 -8.00 -4.52 -0.45
C GLY A 115 -7.28 -3.84 0.71
N ASP A 116 -7.32 -4.42 1.91
CA ASP A 116 -6.63 -3.87 3.07
C ASP A 116 -5.14 -4.21 3.03
N ALA A 117 -4.31 -3.26 3.47
CA ALA A 117 -2.86 -3.46 3.46
C ALA A 117 -2.44 -4.58 4.42
N LEU A 118 -3.16 -4.74 5.51
CA LEU A 118 -2.98 -5.82 6.44
C LEU A 118 -4.29 -6.60 6.47
N VAL A 119 -4.25 -7.83 5.95
CA VAL A 119 -5.23 -8.83 6.36
C VAL A 119 -5.09 -8.90 7.89
N SER A 120 -6.18 -8.73 8.63
CA SER A 120 -6.21 -9.06 10.06
C SER A 120 -5.48 -10.40 10.29
N PRO A 121 -4.80 -10.63 11.43
CA PRO A 121 -3.98 -11.82 11.65
C PRO A 121 -4.74 -13.17 11.60
N VAL A 122 -6.00 -13.19 11.18
CA VAL A 122 -6.81 -14.38 10.94
C VAL A 122 -6.97 -14.65 9.44
N ALA A 123 -5.87 -14.67 8.70
CA ALA A 123 -5.77 -15.48 7.49
C ALA A 123 -4.29 -15.68 7.22
N SER A 124 -3.70 -16.60 7.99
CA SER A 124 -2.58 -17.40 7.50
C SER A 124 -2.84 -17.70 6.04
N ARG A 125 -2.01 -17.15 5.14
CA ARG A 125 -1.94 -17.59 3.75
C ARG A 125 -1.86 -19.10 3.82
N LYS A 126 -2.94 -19.81 3.50
CA LYS A 126 -2.86 -21.22 3.20
C LYS A 126 -1.87 -21.27 2.04
N ARG A 127 -0.63 -21.68 2.33
CA ARG A 127 0.24 -22.25 1.30
C ARG A 127 -0.65 -23.21 0.54
N ALA A 128 -0.74 -23.04 -0.77
CA ALA A 128 -1.50 -23.93 -1.63
C ALA A 128 -1.22 -25.36 -1.16
N ASP A 129 -2.27 -26.08 -0.76
CA ASP A 129 -2.15 -27.49 -0.41
C ASP A 129 -1.45 -28.15 -1.59
N VAL A 130 -0.21 -28.57 -1.39
CA VAL A 130 0.43 -29.52 -2.28
C VAL A 130 -0.49 -30.74 -2.18
N VAL A 131 -1.27 -30.99 -3.22
CA VAL A 131 -2.07 -32.20 -3.30
C VAL A 131 -1.06 -33.34 -3.31
N GLU A 132 -0.82 -33.93 -2.15
CA GLU A 132 0.02 -35.11 -2.00
C GLU A 132 -0.64 -36.21 -2.83
N VAL A 133 -0.09 -36.49 -4.00
CA VAL A 133 -0.56 -37.57 -4.86
C VAL A 133 -0.17 -38.88 -4.17
N VAL A 134 -1.17 -39.54 -3.58
CA VAL A 134 -1.02 -40.86 -2.94
C VAL A 134 -0.79 -41.92 -4.03
N CYS A 135 0.23 -42.78 -3.92
CA CYS A 135 0.47 -43.90 -4.87
C CYS A 135 -0.78 -44.80 -4.86
N PRO A 136 -1.45 -45.06 -6.00
CA PRO A 136 -2.64 -45.91 -6.05
C PRO A 136 -2.33 -47.39 -5.77
N GLN A 137 -1.05 -47.77 -5.70
CA GLN A 137 -0.61 -49.14 -5.42
C GLN A 137 -0.37 -49.41 -3.93
N CYS A 138 0.26 -48.48 -3.18
CA CYS A 138 0.61 -48.69 -1.77
C CYS A 138 -0.14 -47.78 -0.79
N PHE A 139 -0.96 -46.85 -1.29
CA PHE A 139 -1.70 -45.88 -0.49
C PHE A 139 -0.82 -44.99 0.43
N MET A 140 0.47 -44.85 0.12
CA MET A 140 1.42 -43.94 0.80
C MET A 140 1.92 -42.83 -0.13
N VAL A 141 2.44 -41.75 0.45
CA VAL A 141 3.02 -40.60 -0.27
C VAL A 141 4.52 -40.82 -0.46
N HIS A 142 4.96 -41.03 -1.71
CA HIS A 142 6.38 -41.19 -2.05
C HIS A 142 6.63 -40.80 -3.53
N PRO A 143 7.87 -40.47 -3.92
CA PRO A 143 8.22 -39.97 -5.25
C PRO A 143 8.26 -41.04 -6.37
N GLY A 144 7.42 -42.07 -6.31
CA GLY A 144 7.20 -42.99 -7.44
C GLY A 144 7.96 -44.32 -7.43
N GLU A 145 8.80 -44.61 -6.42
CA GLU A 145 9.29 -45.99 -6.20
C GLU A 145 8.43 -46.67 -5.12
N CYS A 146 7.45 -47.46 -5.57
CA CYS A 146 6.55 -48.26 -4.74
C CYS A 146 7.32 -49.62 -4.53
N TYR A 147 8.01 -49.83 -3.40
CA TYR A 147 8.71 -51.09 -3.03
C TYR A 147 7.81 -52.03 -2.21
#